data_AF-A0A6J4H7R9-F1
#
_entry.id   AF-A0A6J4H7R9-F1
#
_cell.length_a   1.000
_cell.length_b   1.000
_cell.length_c   1.000
_cell.angle_alpha   90.00
_cell.angle_beta   90.00
_cell.angle_gamma   90.00
#
_symmetry.space_group_name_H-M   'P 1'
#
loop_
_entity.id
_entity.type
_entity.pdbx_description
1 polymer ?
#
loop_
_entity_poly.entity_id
_entity_poly.type
_entity_poly.pdbx_seq_one_letter_code
_entity_poly.pdbx_strand_id
1 'polypeptide(L)'
;MKTTILVQWERVLAERVTLPQKNRWTRRAIAQFLGINRITVKNYAEVIAPVIRDYRQRIPKESGRFRTGYALDQYQFWVICKIAAFMQLLRADLNGSTYTKDAAQIIAKHQKYLSYEVFVYDTNMHSNSAA
;
A
#
# COMPACT_ATOMS: atom_id res chain seq x y z
N MET A 1 -17.32 3.28 22.54
CA MET A 1 -17.53 2.97 21.10
C MET A 1 -16.24 3.24 20.30
N LYS A 2 -15.25 2.33 20.34
CA LYS A 2 -14.03 2.39 19.49
C LYS A 2 -13.85 1.16 18.57
N THR A 3 -14.71 0.16 18.73
CA THR A 3 -14.56 -1.15 18.09
C THR A 3 -14.95 -1.14 16.62
N THR A 4 -15.91 -0.30 16.20
CA THR A 4 -16.43 -0.28 14.82
C THR A 4 -15.40 0.21 13.79
N ILE A 5 -14.61 1.21 14.15
CA ILE A 5 -13.64 1.86 13.25
C ILE A 5 -12.42 0.96 13.02
N LEU A 6 -11.89 0.34 14.09
CA LEU A 6 -10.77 -0.61 13.97
C LEU A 6 -11.12 -1.80 13.07
N VAL A 7 -12.35 -2.33 13.20
CA VAL A 7 -12.85 -3.44 12.36
C VAL A 7 -12.97 -3.03 10.89
N GLN A 8 -13.34 -1.78 10.59
CA GLN A 8 -13.43 -1.30 9.21
C GLN A 8 -12.07 -1.19 8.51
N TRP A 9 -11.03 -0.76 9.23
CA TRP A 9 -9.69 -0.62 8.67
C TRP A 9 -9.04 -1.97 8.38
N GLU A 10 -9.17 -2.93 9.30
CA GLU A 10 -8.68 -4.29 9.07
C GLU A 10 -9.34 -4.92 7.86
N ARG A 11 -10.66 -4.69 7.67
CA ARG A 11 -11.39 -5.19 6.51
C ARG A 11 -10.81 -4.69 5.18
N VAL A 12 -10.50 -3.40 5.06
CA VAL A 12 -9.92 -2.85 3.82
C VAL A 12 -8.50 -3.33 3.58
N LEU A 13 -7.68 -3.45 4.63
CA LEU A 13 -6.34 -4.01 4.48
C LEU A 13 -6.37 -5.50 4.12
N ALA A 14 -7.39 -6.24 4.57
CA ALA A 14 -7.61 -7.64 4.23
C ALA A 14 -8.31 -7.85 2.87
N GLU A 15 -8.95 -6.82 2.30
CA GLU A 15 -9.75 -6.93 1.08
C GLU A 15 -8.89 -7.23 -0.14
N ARG A 16 -9.16 -8.31 -0.85
CA ARG A 16 -8.35 -8.74 -2.00
C ARG A 16 -8.31 -7.68 -3.09
N VAL A 17 -7.13 -7.47 -3.68
CA VAL A 17 -6.92 -6.52 -4.77
C VAL A 17 -6.25 -7.23 -5.95
N THR A 18 -6.94 -7.26 -7.09
CA THR A 18 -6.38 -7.72 -8.36
C THR A 18 -5.70 -6.54 -9.07
N LEU A 19 -4.48 -6.75 -9.56
CA LEU A 19 -3.71 -5.71 -10.23
C LEU A 19 -3.32 -6.14 -11.65
N PRO A 20 -3.22 -5.18 -12.58
CA PRO A 20 -2.60 -5.46 -13.87
C PRO A 20 -1.16 -5.97 -13.70
N GLN A 21 -0.77 -6.96 -14.50
CA GLN A 21 0.55 -7.56 -14.44
C GLN A 21 1.58 -6.70 -15.19
N LYS A 22 2.58 -6.18 -14.47
CA LYS A 22 3.74 -5.49 -15.02
C LYS A 22 4.96 -5.69 -14.13
N ASN A 23 6.14 -5.80 -14.75
CA ASN A 23 7.39 -6.01 -14.02
C ASN A 23 7.77 -4.84 -13.08
N ARG A 24 7.46 -3.59 -13.48
CA ARG A 24 7.82 -2.37 -12.74
C ARG A 24 6.78 -1.27 -12.91
N TRP A 25 6.55 -0.51 -11.84
CA TRP A 25 5.58 0.57 -11.77
C TRP A 25 6.23 1.90 -11.40
N THR A 26 6.08 2.90 -12.27
CA THR A 26 6.49 4.27 -11.96
C THR A 26 5.39 4.97 -11.17
N ARG A 27 5.75 6.00 -10.38
CA ARG A 27 4.76 6.81 -9.63
C ARG A 27 3.71 7.41 -10.54
N ARG A 28 4.09 7.78 -11.77
CA ARG A 28 3.16 8.33 -12.77
C ARG A 28 2.14 7.29 -13.20
N ALA A 29 2.58 6.06 -13.50
CA ALA A 29 1.68 4.97 -13.88
C ALA A 29 0.71 4.61 -12.73
N ILE A 30 1.22 4.55 -11.50
CA ILE A 30 0.39 4.29 -10.31
C ILE A 30 -0.63 5.41 -10.09
N ALA A 31 -0.19 6.67 -10.20
CA ALA A 31 -1.06 7.84 -10.06
C ALA A 31 -2.20 7.83 -11.08
N GLN A 32 -1.89 7.50 -12.34
CA GLN A 32 -2.88 7.35 -13.39
C GLN A 32 -3.87 6.21 -13.10
N PHE A 33 -3.37 5.05 -12.64
CA PHE A 33 -4.21 3.91 -12.28
C PHE A 33 -5.18 4.23 -11.14
N LEU A 34 -4.68 4.91 -10.09
CA LEU A 34 -5.47 5.25 -8.90
C LEU A 34 -6.32 6.52 -9.07
N GLY A 35 -6.15 7.28 -10.16
CA GLY A 35 -6.81 8.57 -10.34
C GLY A 35 -6.40 9.64 -9.30
N ILE A 36 -5.18 9.59 -8.78
CA ILE A 36 -4.68 10.51 -7.74
C ILE A 36 -3.41 11.26 -8.20
N ASN A 37 -3.03 12.31 -7.47
CA ASN A 37 -1.82 13.07 -7.77
C ASN A 37 -0.55 12.23 -7.56
N ARG A 38 0.43 12.34 -8.46
CA ARG A 38 1.77 11.73 -8.34
C ARG A 38 2.49 12.06 -7.03
N ILE A 39 2.23 13.23 -6.44
CA ILE A 39 2.79 13.65 -5.15
C ILE A 39 2.19 12.82 -4.02
N THR A 40 0.89 12.51 -4.09
CA THR A 40 0.22 11.62 -3.14
C THR A 40 0.84 10.22 -3.18
N VAL A 41 1.06 9.67 -4.38
CA VAL A 41 1.76 8.39 -4.55
C VAL A 41 3.18 8.44 -3.97
N LYS A 42 3.92 9.53 -4.19
CA LYS A 42 5.25 9.73 -3.59
C LYS A 42 5.16 9.66 -2.05
N ASN A 43 4.21 10.36 -1.45
CA ASN A 43 4.04 10.34 0.01
C ASN A 43 3.71 8.94 0.52
N TYR A 44 2.85 8.20 -0.17
CA TYR A 44 2.55 6.81 0.20
C TYR A 44 3.81 5.94 0.11
N ALA A 45 4.57 6.02 -0.97
CA ALA A 45 5.73 5.16 -1.21
C ALA A 45 6.97 5.50 -0.35
N GLU A 46 7.17 6.76 -0.01
CA GLU A 46 8.38 7.23 0.68
C GLU A 46 8.18 7.55 2.17
N VAL A 47 6.94 7.75 2.62
CA VAL A 47 6.66 8.14 4.02
C VAL A 47 5.84 7.07 4.74
N ILE A 48 4.78 6.57 4.12
CA ILE A 48 3.84 5.64 4.78
C ILE A 48 4.30 4.19 4.61
N ALA A 49 4.40 3.70 3.38
CA ALA A 49 4.73 2.31 3.06
C ALA A 49 6.05 1.81 3.66
N PRO A 50 7.11 2.63 3.83
CA PRO A 50 8.35 2.16 4.43
C PRO A 50 8.23 1.70 5.89
N VAL A 51 7.12 1.93 6.60
CA VAL A 51 6.92 1.35 7.94
C VAL A 51 6.66 -0.17 7.90
N ILE A 52 6.30 -0.70 6.73
CA ILE A 52 6.08 -2.13 6.49
C ILE A 52 7.43 -2.78 6.19
N ARG A 53 7.82 -3.78 6.99
CA ARG A 53 9.15 -4.43 6.89
C ARG A 53 9.44 -4.99 5.49
N ASP A 54 8.54 -5.80 4.95
CA ASP A 54 8.71 -6.46 3.65
C ASP A 54 8.77 -5.45 2.50
N TYR A 55 7.99 -4.36 2.58
CA TYR A 55 8.07 -3.27 1.62
C TYR A 55 9.45 -2.61 1.65
N ARG A 56 9.95 -2.29 2.86
CA ARG A 56 11.24 -1.63 3.07
C ARG A 56 12.41 -2.49 2.58
N GLN A 57 12.37 -3.80 2.78
CA GLN A 57 13.41 -4.73 2.34
C GLN A 57 13.59 -4.76 0.82
N ARG A 58 12.52 -4.48 0.07
CA ARG A 58 12.52 -4.44 -1.41
C ARG A 58 12.92 -3.09 -2.00
N ILE A 59 13.12 -2.06 -1.17
CA ILE A 59 13.61 -0.77 -1.66
C ILE A 59 15.08 -0.95 -2.08
N PRO A 60 15.43 -0.66 -3.34
CA PRO A 60 16.81 -0.78 -3.80
C PRO A 60 17.72 0.15 -3.00
N LYS A 61 18.92 -0.33 -2.68
CA LYS A 61 19.94 0.43 -1.97
C LYS A 61 21.03 0.87 -2.93
N GLU A 62 21.55 2.06 -2.71
CA GLU A 62 22.68 2.66 -3.42
C GLU A 62 23.68 3.16 -2.37
N SER A 63 24.90 2.62 -2.39
CA SER A 63 25.96 2.98 -1.43
C SER A 63 25.52 2.91 0.05
N GLY A 64 24.79 1.84 0.40
CA GLY A 64 24.29 1.61 1.76
C GLY A 64 23.06 2.42 2.16
N ARG A 65 22.63 3.40 1.34
CA ARG A 65 21.42 4.21 1.57
C ARG A 65 20.26 3.71 0.71
N PHE A 66 19.03 3.94 1.16
CA PHE A 66 17.86 3.66 0.33
C PHE A 66 17.80 4.65 -0.84
N ARG A 67 17.67 4.13 -2.05
CA ARG A 67 17.55 4.95 -3.26
C ARG A 67 16.21 5.68 -3.25
N THR A 68 16.19 6.96 -3.62
CA THR A 68 14.96 7.71 -3.88
C THR A 68 14.57 7.60 -5.36
N GLY A 69 13.33 7.89 -5.73
CA GLY A 69 12.94 7.86 -7.15
C GLY A 69 12.80 6.48 -7.80
N TYR A 70 12.87 5.39 -7.02
CA TYR A 70 12.81 4.00 -7.53
C TYR A 70 11.45 3.64 -8.14
N ALA A 71 11.48 2.69 -9.09
CA ALA A 71 10.28 2.05 -9.62
C ALA A 71 9.86 0.89 -8.68
N LEU A 72 8.57 0.79 -8.43
CA LEU A 72 7.99 -0.22 -7.54
C LEU A 72 7.87 -1.56 -8.26
N ASP A 73 8.12 -2.67 -7.55
CA ASP A 73 7.72 -3.99 -8.02
C ASP A 73 6.19 -4.21 -7.84
N GLN A 74 5.67 -5.35 -8.29
CA GLN A 74 4.24 -5.66 -8.24
C GLN A 74 3.69 -5.70 -6.80
N TYR A 75 4.48 -6.21 -5.85
CA TYR A 75 4.10 -6.24 -4.44
C TYR A 75 4.10 -4.83 -3.84
N GLN A 76 5.11 -4.03 -4.10
CA GLN A 76 5.17 -2.65 -3.65
C GLN A 76 4.02 -1.82 -4.24
N PHE A 77 3.65 -2.05 -5.51
CA PHE A 77 2.46 -1.45 -6.09
C PHE A 77 1.17 -1.88 -5.36
N TRP A 78 1.03 -3.17 -5.06
CA TRP A 78 -0.10 -3.69 -4.28
C TRP A 78 -0.24 -3.04 -2.91
N VAL A 79 0.88 -2.86 -2.20
CA VAL A 79 0.89 -2.14 -0.92
C VAL A 79 0.39 -0.69 -1.09
N ILE A 80 0.80 0.02 -2.15
CA ILE A 80 0.34 1.39 -2.40
C ILE A 80 -1.17 1.44 -2.67
N CYS A 81 -1.73 0.47 -3.39
CA CYS A 81 -3.18 0.37 -3.62
C CYS A 81 -3.94 0.19 -2.30
N LYS A 82 -3.48 -0.71 -1.43
CA LYS A 82 -4.08 -0.93 -0.11
C LYS A 82 -4.02 0.33 0.77
N ILE A 83 -2.88 1.04 0.76
CA ILE A 83 -2.74 2.31 1.47
C ILE A 83 -3.70 3.36 0.90
N ALA A 84 -3.86 3.44 -0.42
CA ALA A 84 -4.78 4.40 -1.03
C ALA A 84 -6.23 4.15 -0.61
N ALA A 85 -6.69 2.89 -0.62
CA ALA A 85 -8.03 2.51 -0.15
C ALA A 85 -8.22 2.84 1.35
N PHE A 86 -7.22 2.51 2.18
CA PHE A 86 -7.22 2.87 3.60
C PHE A 86 -7.33 4.40 3.81
N MET A 87 -6.58 5.19 3.05
CA MET A 87 -6.60 6.65 3.16
C MET A 87 -7.92 7.28 2.68
N GLN A 88 -8.64 6.65 1.75
CA GLN A 88 -9.98 7.09 1.35
C GLN A 88 -10.97 6.93 2.50
N LEU A 89 -10.95 5.78 3.19
CA LEU A 89 -11.78 5.58 4.38
C LEU A 89 -11.45 6.58 5.48
N LEU A 90 -10.16 6.77 5.77
CA LEU A 90 -9.73 7.67 6.85
C LEU A 90 -10.15 9.13 6.59
N ARG A 91 -10.15 9.57 5.33
CA ARG A 91 -10.64 10.91 4.95
C ARG A 91 -12.14 11.07 5.14
N ALA A 92 -12.92 10.03 4.79
CA ALA A 92 -14.37 10.04 4.96
C ALA A 92 -14.77 10.09 6.44
N ASP A 93 -14.02 9.40 7.29
CA ASP A 93 -14.28 9.33 8.74
C ASP A 93 -13.88 10.61 9.50
N LEU A 94 -12.79 11.27 9.09
CA LEU A 94 -12.21 12.40 9.84
C LEU A 94 -12.53 13.80 9.27
N ASN A 95 -13.61 13.95 8.50
CA ASN A 95 -14.03 15.23 7.88
C ASN A 95 -12.88 15.99 7.19
N GLY A 96 -11.96 15.28 6.51
CA GLY A 96 -10.90 15.89 5.70
C GLY A 96 -9.61 16.31 6.43
N SER A 97 -9.45 16.02 7.72
CA SER A 97 -8.18 16.28 8.41
C SER A 97 -7.05 15.32 7.97
N THR A 98 -5.84 15.85 7.73
CA THR A 98 -4.75 15.08 7.10
C THR A 98 -3.73 14.61 8.15
N TYR A 99 -3.74 13.31 8.48
CA TYR A 99 -2.79 12.73 9.44
C TYR A 99 -1.89 11.66 8.81
N THR A 100 -0.93 12.08 7.99
CA THR A 100 0.06 11.17 7.38
C THR A 100 0.84 10.37 8.43
N LYS A 101 1.15 10.97 9.59
CA LYS A 101 1.85 10.31 10.69
C LYS A 101 0.99 9.25 11.37
N ASP A 102 -0.29 9.56 11.63
CA ASP A 102 -1.20 8.61 12.29
C ASP A 102 -1.53 7.45 11.36
N ALA A 103 -1.70 7.72 10.06
CA ALA A 103 -1.84 6.68 9.05
C ALA A 103 -0.63 5.73 9.03
N ALA A 104 0.60 6.26 9.06
CA ALA A 104 1.80 5.42 9.11
C ALA A 104 1.86 4.57 10.39
N GLN A 105 1.46 5.10 11.54
CA GLN A 105 1.40 4.34 12.79
C GLN A 105 0.33 3.23 12.76
N ILE A 106 -0.86 3.51 12.20
CA ILE A 106 -1.92 2.50 12.05
C ILE A 106 -1.45 1.39 11.12
N ILE A 107 -0.89 1.75 9.95
CA ILE A 107 -0.34 0.78 9.00
C ILE A 107 0.75 -0.07 9.65
N ALA A 108 1.65 0.53 10.44
CA ALA A 108 2.70 -0.23 11.15
C ALA A 108 2.13 -1.28 12.11
N LYS A 109 1.04 -0.96 12.83
CA LYS A 109 0.35 -1.90 13.74
C LYS A 109 -0.34 -3.05 13.00
N HIS A 110 -0.86 -2.77 11.80
CA HIS A 110 -1.61 -3.74 10.99
C HIS A 110 -0.81 -4.29 9.80
N GLN A 111 0.51 -4.12 9.77
CA GLN A 111 1.36 -4.49 8.63
C GLN A 111 1.32 -5.98 8.29
N LYS A 112 0.84 -6.84 9.22
CA LYS A 112 0.62 -8.29 8.99
C LYS A 112 -0.31 -8.59 7.80
N TYR A 113 -1.27 -7.70 7.51
CA TYR A 113 -2.17 -7.84 6.36
C TYR A 113 -1.54 -7.35 5.06
N LEU A 114 -0.35 -6.76 5.13
CA LEU A 114 0.40 -6.21 4.01
C LEU A 114 1.73 -6.93 3.82
N SER A 115 1.88 -8.16 4.33
CA SER A 115 3.10 -8.95 4.13
C SER A 115 3.21 -9.47 2.70
N TYR A 116 4.42 -9.85 2.30
CA TYR A 116 4.63 -10.45 1.00
C TYR A 116 3.90 -11.78 0.84
N GLU A 117 3.78 -12.56 1.91
CA GLU A 117 3.04 -13.83 1.92
C GLU A 117 1.57 -13.64 1.61
N VAL A 118 0.92 -12.61 2.17
CA VAL A 118 -0.47 -12.27 1.86
C VAL A 118 -0.62 -11.92 0.39
N PHE A 119 0.31 -11.16 -0.17
CA PHE A 119 0.32 -10.85 -1.60
C PHE A 119 0.44 -12.10 -2.48
N VAL A 120 1.32 -13.04 -2.13
CA VAL A 120 1.47 -14.32 -2.87
C VAL A 120 0.19 -15.14 -2.79
N TYR A 121 -0.45 -15.21 -1.61
CA TYR A 121 -1.72 -15.89 -1.44
C TYR A 121 -2.83 -15.28 -2.30
N ASP A 122 -2.97 -13.95 -2.26
CA ASP A 122 -3.98 -13.22 -3.05
C ASP A 122 -3.78 -13.43 -4.55
N THR A 123 -2.52 -13.41 -5.02
CA THR A 123 -2.20 -13.57 -6.45
C THR A 123 -2.38 -15.00 -6.95
N ASN A 124 -1.97 -16.02 -6.17
CA ASN A 124 -2.06 -17.42 -6.57
C ASN A 124 -3.51 -17.96 -6.60
N MET A 125 -4.38 -17.44 -5.74
CA MET A 125 -5.80 -17.80 -5.75
C MET A 125 -6.51 -17.35 -7.04
N HIS A 126 -6.05 -16.27 -7.68
CA HIS A 126 -6.61 -15.82 -8.96
C HIS A 126 -6.12 -16.65 -10.16
N SER A 127 -4.89 -17.19 -10.11
CA SER A 127 -4.41 -18.10 -11.16
C SER A 127 -5.13 -19.45 -11.15
N ASN A 128 -5.60 -19.92 -10.00
CA ASN A 128 -6.36 -21.18 -9.89
C ASN A 128 -7.84 -21.05 -10.29
N SER A 129 -8.39 -19.84 -10.34
CA SER A 129 -9.77 -19.59 -10.81
C SER A 129 -9.87 -19.42 -12.32
N ALA A 130 -8.75 -19.52 -13.05
CA ALA A 130 -8.66 -19.34 -14.50
C ALA A 130 -8.20 -20.62 -15.23
N ALA A 131 -8.19 -21.77 -14.55
CA ALA A 131 -7.87 -23.09 -15.10
C ALA A 131 -9.11 -23.98 -15.16
#